data_AF-A0CAD0-F1
#
_entry.id   AF-A0CAD0-F1
#
_cell.length_a   1.000
_cell.length_b   1.000
_cell.length_c   1.000
_cell.angle_alpha   90.00
_cell.angle_beta   90.00
_cell.angle_gamma   90.00
#
_symmetry.space_group_name_H-M   'P 1'
#
loop_
_entity.id
_entity.type
_entity.pdbx_description
1 polymer ?
#
loop_
_entity_poly.entity_id
_entity_poly.type
_entity_poly.pdbx_seq_one_letter_code
_entity_poly.pdbx_strand_id
1 'polypeptide(L)'
;MSSLVTQADSELLMIKQNEFKEINDDFPTMGLFCRKKVKREQVDNSQCCLVGTQKIKEIAEDQKEQDVGINKYIYDINKILKEQQEEELILEHRVENSIQYICGETLVKAMKQPDLVIYDCRYQYEFEGGHIMGAVHMNHSINLFDELFNQSQYSKKIVVLYCEFSIKRSLEKYFEIRKLDRNINQYPKLTYNNLYLLCDGYSKFYQNFSHLCNGFYISMNDPAYEQQLDQEQQRRIIVKQKSNYRKSLVVSI
;
A
#
# COMPACT_ATOMS: atom_id res chain seq x y z
N MET A 1 33.81 -46.94 9.03
CA MET A 1 33.92 -46.65 7.59
C MET A 1 33.05 -45.43 7.34
N SER A 2 33.64 -44.26 7.58
CA SER A 2 34.30 -43.43 6.55
C SER A 2 33.24 -42.70 5.72
N SER A 3 32.91 -41.45 6.03
CA SER A 3 33.70 -40.26 5.68
C SER A 3 33.96 -40.17 4.17
N LEU A 4 33.42 -39.11 3.58
CA LEU A 4 33.95 -38.26 2.49
C LEU A 4 32.72 -37.65 1.78
N VAL A 5 32.36 -36.39 2.07
CA VAL A 5 32.86 -35.15 1.41
C VAL A 5 32.15 -35.02 0.04
N THR A 6 31.41 -33.95 -0.24
CA THR A 6 31.90 -32.58 -0.48
C THR A 6 30.78 -31.56 -0.18
N GLN A 7 30.98 -30.48 0.60
CA GLN A 7 31.86 -29.34 0.33
C GLN A 7 31.35 -28.41 -0.81
N ALA A 8 30.02 -28.20 -0.93
CA ALA A 8 29.45 -27.23 -1.87
C ALA A 8 28.46 -26.22 -1.24
N ASP A 9 27.80 -26.55 -0.12
CA ASP A 9 26.71 -25.70 0.39
C ASP A 9 27.11 -24.74 1.53
N SER A 10 28.40 -24.65 1.86
CA SER A 10 28.93 -23.68 2.84
C SER A 10 29.78 -22.55 2.22
N GLU A 11 30.08 -22.60 0.92
CA GLU A 11 30.82 -21.54 0.21
C GLU A 11 29.91 -20.51 -0.48
N LEU A 12 28.63 -20.82 -0.73
CA LEU A 12 27.70 -19.85 -1.35
C LEU A 12 27.13 -18.82 -0.35
N LEU A 13 27.37 -19.01 0.94
CA LEU A 13 26.99 -18.06 2.01
C LEU A 13 28.12 -17.10 2.42
N MET A 14 29.31 -17.21 1.79
CA MET A 14 30.50 -16.39 2.11
C MET A 14 30.92 -15.40 1.01
N ILE A 15 30.20 -15.34 -0.14
CA ILE A 15 30.59 -14.53 -1.31
C ILE A 15 29.80 -13.21 -1.46
N LYS A 16 28.83 -12.88 -0.60
CA LYS A 16 28.10 -11.58 -0.68
C LYS A 16 28.36 -10.60 0.46
N GLN A 17 29.50 -10.70 1.14
CA GLN A 17 29.90 -9.74 2.20
C GLN A 17 31.30 -9.11 2.02
N ASN A 18 31.99 -9.33 0.89
CA ASN A 18 33.40 -8.91 0.72
C ASN A 18 33.69 -7.90 -0.42
N GLU A 19 32.72 -7.11 -0.90
CA GLU A 19 32.99 -6.03 -1.88
C GLU A 19 32.76 -4.61 -1.34
N PHE A 20 33.14 -4.33 -0.09
CA PHE A 20 33.24 -2.95 0.41
C PHE A 20 34.37 -2.85 1.43
N LYS A 21 35.61 -2.76 0.96
CA LYS A 21 36.75 -2.12 1.63
C LYS A 21 37.92 -2.06 0.65
N GLU A 22 38.73 -1.02 0.82
CA GLU A 22 39.94 -0.69 0.05
C GLU A 22 39.69 0.09 -1.25
N ILE A 23 39.67 1.43 -1.12
CA ILE A 23 40.70 2.33 -1.67
C ILE A 23 40.62 3.61 -0.83
N ASN A 24 41.57 3.78 0.08
CA ASN A 24 42.03 5.07 0.58
C ASN A 24 43.48 4.86 1.05
N ASP A 25 44.29 5.87 0.78
CA ASP A 25 45.64 6.13 1.30
C ASP A 25 46.83 5.65 0.44
N ASP A 26 47.25 6.54 -0.48
CA ASP A 26 48.67 6.78 -0.76
C ASP A 26 49.04 8.19 -0.27
N PHE A 27 49.78 8.25 0.84
CA PHE A 27 50.46 9.42 1.40
C PHE A 27 51.87 9.58 0.76
N PRO A 28 52.56 10.73 0.98
CA PRO A 28 53.73 10.59 1.86
C PRO A 28 53.94 11.76 2.84
N THR A 29 54.12 11.39 4.11
CA THR A 29 54.75 12.12 5.22
C THR A 29 56.28 12.18 5.08
N MET A 30 56.90 13.26 5.58
CA MET A 30 58.15 13.36 6.39
C MET A 30 58.48 14.87 6.53
N GLY A 31 58.97 15.46 7.62
CA GLY A 31 59.52 15.01 8.90
C GLY A 31 60.09 16.24 9.65
N LEU A 32 60.35 16.08 10.96
CA LEU A 32 60.77 17.09 11.94
C LEU A 32 62.07 17.85 11.58
N PHE A 33 62.19 19.12 12.01
CA PHE A 33 63.47 19.70 12.48
C PHE A 33 63.29 20.74 13.61
N CYS A 34 64.29 20.77 14.50
CA CYS A 34 64.32 21.42 15.81
C CYS A 34 64.97 22.83 15.77
N ARG A 35 64.52 23.72 16.68
CA ARG A 35 65.17 24.94 17.24
C ARG A 35 65.85 25.94 16.29
N LYS A 36 65.38 27.20 16.32
CA LYS A 36 66.12 28.38 16.84
C LYS A 36 65.25 29.65 16.84
N LYS A 37 65.39 30.43 17.92
CA LYS A 37 64.83 31.78 18.09
C LYS A 37 65.29 32.68 16.94
N VAL A 38 64.36 33.35 16.26
CA VAL A 38 64.66 34.53 15.44
C VAL A 38 64.01 35.73 16.12
N LYS A 39 64.86 36.72 16.43
CA LYS A 39 64.47 38.02 16.98
C LYS A 39 63.73 38.82 15.91
N ARG A 40 62.80 39.63 16.39
CA ARG A 40 62.09 40.70 15.66
C ARG A 40 63.03 41.50 14.76
N GLU A 41 62.60 41.73 13.53
CA GLU A 41 62.80 43.01 12.86
C GLU A 41 61.44 43.49 12.33
N GLN A 42 61.14 44.74 12.65
CA GLN A 42 59.94 45.44 12.25
C GLN A 42 60.03 45.78 10.76
N VAL A 43 59.01 45.41 10.01
CA VAL A 43 58.63 46.17 8.82
C VAL A 43 57.14 46.43 8.95
N ASP A 44 56.81 47.66 9.36
CA ASP A 44 55.48 48.22 9.17
C ASP A 44 55.20 48.26 7.67
N ASN A 45 54.19 47.53 7.25
CA ASN A 45 53.41 47.90 6.07
C ASN A 45 51.95 47.55 6.34
N SER A 46 51.36 48.41 7.16
CA SER A 46 49.94 48.60 7.36
C SER A 46 49.23 49.00 6.06
N GLN A 47 49.15 48.13 5.04
CA GLN A 47 48.21 48.29 3.91
C GLN A 47 48.24 47.13 2.88
N CYS A 48 48.01 45.86 3.26
CA CYS A 48 47.72 44.83 2.23
C CYS A 48 47.06 43.52 2.72
N CYS A 49 46.16 43.52 3.71
CA CYS A 49 45.56 42.25 4.19
C CYS A 49 44.04 42.25 4.44
N LEU A 50 43.32 43.35 4.23
CA LEU A 50 41.88 43.40 4.52
C LEU A 50 40.96 43.04 3.34
N VAL A 51 41.48 43.01 2.11
CA VAL A 51 40.68 42.71 0.89
C VAL A 51 40.64 41.20 0.57
N GLY A 52 41.60 40.42 1.07
CA GLY A 52 41.68 38.97 0.82
C GLY A 52 40.78 38.12 1.71
N THR A 53 40.54 38.54 2.97
CA THR A 53 39.73 37.78 3.92
C THR A 53 38.22 37.96 3.74
N GLN A 54 37.78 39.07 3.13
CA GLN A 54 36.37 39.31 2.81
C GLN A 54 35.94 38.49 1.59
N LYS A 55 36.77 38.44 0.53
CA LYS A 55 36.52 37.61 -0.67
C LYS A 55 36.43 36.11 -0.36
N ILE A 56 37.28 35.58 0.53
CA ILE A 56 37.24 34.15 0.89
C ILE A 56 36.00 33.81 1.73
N LYS A 57 35.51 34.75 2.57
CA LYS A 57 34.27 34.56 3.33
C LYS A 57 33.03 34.63 2.42
N GLU A 58 32.98 35.59 1.50
CA GLU A 58 31.91 35.68 0.49
C GLU A 58 31.87 34.43 -0.40
N ILE A 59 33.02 33.93 -0.88
CA ILE A 59 33.07 32.69 -1.68
C ILE A 59 32.61 31.46 -0.86
N ALA A 60 32.95 31.39 0.43
CA ALA A 60 32.52 30.28 1.30
C ALA A 60 31.05 30.37 1.72
N GLU A 61 30.48 31.58 1.79
CA GLU A 61 29.05 31.83 2.04
C GLU A 61 28.23 31.56 0.78
N ASP A 62 28.68 32.00 -0.41
CA ASP A 62 28.07 31.70 -1.70
C ASP A 62 28.11 30.19 -2.01
N GLN A 63 29.21 29.50 -1.71
CA GLN A 63 29.29 28.04 -1.87
C GLN A 63 28.38 27.30 -0.88
N LYS A 64 28.23 27.81 0.35
CA LYS A 64 27.25 27.26 1.31
C LYS A 64 25.81 27.49 0.86
N GLU A 65 25.48 28.66 0.31
CA GLU A 65 24.14 28.93 -0.25
C GLU A 65 23.86 28.07 -1.48
N GLN A 66 24.85 27.87 -2.37
CA GLN A 66 24.74 26.94 -3.48
C GLN A 66 24.56 25.48 -3.03
N ASP A 67 25.32 25.02 -2.03
CA ASP A 67 25.20 23.66 -1.49
C ASP A 67 23.85 23.43 -0.79
N VAL A 68 23.31 24.45 -0.12
CA VAL A 68 21.96 24.41 0.48
C VAL A 68 20.88 24.41 -0.61
N GLY A 69 21.04 25.21 -1.67
CA GLY A 69 20.15 25.24 -2.82
C GLY A 69 20.10 23.91 -3.57
N ILE A 70 21.27 23.28 -3.79
CA ILE A 70 21.39 21.96 -4.43
C ILE A 70 20.77 20.88 -3.55
N ASN A 71 21.03 20.87 -2.24
CA ASN A 71 20.42 19.89 -1.32
C ASN A 71 18.89 20.02 -1.26
N LYS A 72 18.37 21.26 -1.27
CA LYS A 72 16.92 21.50 -1.32
C LYS A 72 16.31 21.03 -2.64
N TYR A 73 16.96 21.32 -3.76
CA TYR A 73 16.52 20.87 -5.08
C TYR A 73 16.54 19.34 -5.20
N ILE A 74 17.57 18.66 -4.67
CA ILE A 74 17.64 17.20 -4.61
C ILE A 74 16.53 16.64 -3.71
N TYR A 75 16.25 17.28 -2.57
CA TYR A 75 15.13 16.88 -1.71
C TYR A 75 13.78 17.03 -2.44
N ASP A 76 13.56 18.14 -3.13
CA ASP A 76 12.34 18.40 -3.89
C ASP A 76 12.21 17.44 -5.07
N ILE A 77 13.29 17.13 -5.79
CA ILE A 77 13.32 16.08 -6.83
C ILE A 77 13.02 14.72 -6.22
N ASN A 78 13.66 14.34 -5.12
CA ASN A 78 13.42 13.05 -4.46
C ASN A 78 11.99 12.96 -3.91
N LYS A 79 11.41 14.08 -3.49
CA LYS A 79 10.02 14.20 -3.06
C LYS A 79 9.06 14.05 -4.25
N ILE A 80 9.31 14.74 -5.35
CA ILE A 80 8.53 14.61 -6.60
C ILE A 80 8.66 13.19 -7.15
N LEU A 81 9.86 12.60 -7.15
CA LEU A 81 10.09 11.21 -7.56
C LEU A 81 9.40 10.22 -6.63
N LYS A 82 9.37 10.46 -5.31
CA LYS A 82 8.59 9.67 -4.36
C LYS A 82 7.08 9.80 -4.57
N GLU A 83 6.59 11.01 -4.81
CA GLU A 83 5.18 11.29 -5.11
C GLU A 83 4.78 10.69 -6.49
N GLN A 84 5.72 10.61 -7.44
CA GLN A 84 5.56 9.94 -8.73
C GLN A 84 5.72 8.41 -8.64
N GLN A 85 6.44 7.91 -7.63
CA GLN A 85 6.61 6.49 -7.29
C GLN A 85 5.64 6.01 -6.22
N GLU A 86 4.55 6.74 -5.93
CA GLU A 86 3.35 6.10 -5.37
C GLU A 86 2.77 5.16 -6.44
N GLU A 87 3.49 4.07 -6.68
CA GLU A 87 3.05 2.91 -7.42
C GLU A 87 1.71 2.52 -6.79
N GLU A 88 0.67 2.60 -7.59
CA GLU A 88 -0.65 2.09 -7.24
C GLU A 88 -0.43 0.69 -6.68
N LEU A 89 -0.68 0.49 -5.39
CA LEU A 89 -0.32 -0.75 -4.72
C LEU A 89 -1.20 -1.87 -5.26
N ILE A 90 -0.68 -2.59 -6.26
CA ILE A 90 -1.31 -3.76 -6.83
C ILE A 90 -1.00 -4.95 -5.92
N LEU A 91 -2.03 -5.54 -5.34
CA LEU A 91 -1.87 -6.75 -4.55
C LEU A 91 -1.53 -7.94 -5.45
N GLU A 92 -0.73 -8.88 -4.94
CA GLU A 92 -0.51 -10.16 -5.59
C GLU A 92 -1.84 -10.92 -5.69
N HIS A 93 -2.31 -11.19 -6.90
CA HIS A 93 -3.62 -11.76 -7.16
C HIS A 93 -3.62 -12.73 -8.34
N ARG A 94 -4.60 -13.64 -8.34
CA ARG A 94 -4.94 -14.48 -9.48
C ARG A 94 -6.04 -13.80 -10.29
N VAL A 95 -6.01 -13.91 -11.61
CA VAL A 95 -7.12 -13.48 -12.47
C VAL A 95 -7.82 -14.71 -13.04
N GLU A 96 -9.14 -14.76 -12.90
CA GLU A 96 -9.98 -15.80 -13.49
C GLU A 96 -11.26 -15.15 -14.01
N ASN A 97 -11.62 -15.41 -15.27
CA ASN A 97 -12.80 -14.82 -15.91
C ASN A 97 -12.90 -13.28 -15.76
N SER A 98 -11.75 -12.59 -15.89
CA SER A 98 -11.63 -11.12 -15.70
C SER A 98 -11.94 -10.61 -14.28
N ILE A 99 -11.92 -11.51 -13.29
CA ILE A 99 -12.08 -11.18 -11.87
C ILE A 99 -10.74 -11.37 -11.18
N GLN A 100 -10.38 -10.42 -10.32
CA GLN A 100 -9.15 -10.47 -9.55
C GLN A 100 -9.43 -11.11 -8.18
N TYR A 101 -8.62 -12.09 -7.81
CA TYR A 101 -8.76 -12.87 -6.59
C TYR A 101 -7.50 -12.82 -5.74
N ILE A 102 -7.63 -12.54 -4.44
CA ILE A 102 -6.53 -12.59 -3.48
C ILE A 102 -6.74 -13.75 -2.49
N CYS A 103 -5.66 -14.33 -1.99
CA CYS A 103 -5.73 -15.30 -0.90
C CYS A 103 -5.74 -14.59 0.48
N GLY A 104 -6.00 -15.36 1.53
CA GLY A 104 -6.04 -14.84 2.90
C GLY A 104 -4.71 -14.22 3.33
N GLU A 105 -3.58 -14.84 2.95
CA GLU A 105 -2.23 -14.34 3.24
C GLU A 105 -1.99 -12.96 2.62
N THR A 106 -2.42 -12.75 1.36
CA THR A 106 -2.35 -11.44 0.70
C THR A 106 -3.22 -10.42 1.42
N LEU A 107 -4.43 -10.79 1.84
CA LEU A 107 -5.29 -9.90 2.61
C LEU A 107 -4.62 -9.48 3.92
N VAL A 108 -4.00 -10.41 4.66
CA VAL A 108 -3.29 -10.10 5.91
C VAL A 108 -2.15 -9.10 5.67
N LYS A 109 -1.42 -9.22 4.56
CA LYS A 109 -0.40 -8.23 4.17
C LYS A 109 -1.05 -6.87 3.85
N ALA A 110 -2.18 -6.88 3.16
CA ALA A 110 -2.92 -5.68 2.76
C ALA A 110 -3.58 -4.96 3.94
N MET A 111 -3.91 -5.64 5.04
CA MET A 111 -4.54 -5.04 6.24
C MET A 111 -3.70 -3.93 6.89
N LYS A 112 -2.42 -3.80 6.52
CA LYS A 112 -1.54 -2.70 6.97
C LYS A 112 -1.73 -1.41 6.16
N GLN A 113 -2.44 -1.48 5.03
CA GLN A 113 -2.60 -0.36 4.11
C GLN A 113 -3.75 0.54 4.56
N PRO A 114 -3.55 1.87 4.65
CA PRO A 114 -4.57 2.80 5.12
C PRO A 114 -5.76 2.91 4.16
N ASP A 115 -5.54 2.69 2.87
CA ASP A 115 -6.56 2.79 1.82
C ASP A 115 -7.29 1.47 1.54
N LEU A 116 -7.06 0.43 2.35
CA LEU A 116 -7.79 -0.84 2.25
C LEU A 116 -9.21 -0.69 2.80
N VAL A 117 -10.18 -1.12 2.00
CA VAL A 117 -11.55 -1.33 2.44
C VAL A 117 -11.96 -2.77 2.18
N ILE A 118 -12.40 -3.44 3.23
CA ILE A 118 -12.89 -4.81 3.18
C ILE A 118 -14.40 -4.77 3.33
N TYR A 119 -15.13 -5.35 2.37
CA TYR A 119 -16.58 -5.47 2.44
C TYR A 119 -17.02 -6.91 2.63
N ASP A 120 -17.86 -7.12 3.65
CA ASP A 120 -18.56 -8.36 3.89
C ASP A 120 -19.92 -8.34 3.20
N CYS A 121 -20.12 -9.24 2.22
CA CYS A 121 -21.37 -9.38 1.47
C CYS A 121 -22.30 -10.49 2.00
N ARG A 122 -22.06 -11.01 3.22
CA ARG A 122 -22.94 -11.96 3.89
C ARG A 122 -24.20 -11.28 4.47
N TYR A 123 -25.11 -12.06 5.03
CA TYR A 123 -26.26 -11.52 5.75
C TYR A 123 -25.85 -10.88 7.08
N GLN A 124 -26.72 -10.01 7.61
CA GLN A 124 -26.45 -9.24 8.82
C GLN A 124 -26.05 -10.15 10.00
N TYR A 125 -26.80 -11.23 10.24
CA TYR A 125 -26.53 -12.12 11.37
C TYR A 125 -25.20 -12.88 11.22
N GLU A 126 -24.78 -13.21 10.00
CA GLU A 126 -23.47 -13.82 9.75
C GLU A 126 -22.33 -12.84 10.08
N PHE A 127 -22.50 -11.56 9.73
CA PHE A 127 -21.52 -10.51 10.02
C PHE A 127 -21.45 -10.19 11.51
N GLU A 128 -22.60 -10.03 12.17
CA GLU A 128 -22.69 -9.77 13.61
C GLU A 128 -22.15 -10.94 14.45
N GLY A 129 -22.37 -12.17 14.00
CA GLY A 129 -21.82 -13.37 14.63
C GLY A 129 -20.29 -13.42 14.57
N GLY A 130 -19.72 -12.93 13.47
CA GLY A 130 -18.32 -12.55 13.39
C GLY A 130 -17.83 -12.28 11.98
N HIS A 131 -16.82 -11.43 11.84
CA HIS A 131 -16.32 -10.89 10.57
C HIS A 131 -14.82 -10.56 10.64
N ILE A 132 -14.19 -10.33 9.49
CA ILE A 132 -12.78 -9.91 9.42
C ILE A 132 -12.63 -8.53 10.08
N MET A 133 -11.61 -8.34 10.92
CA MET A 133 -11.37 -7.08 11.61
C MET A 133 -11.27 -5.91 10.62
N GLY A 134 -12.05 -4.86 10.88
CA GLY A 134 -12.11 -3.67 10.02
C GLY A 134 -13.00 -3.82 8.78
N ALA A 135 -13.68 -4.96 8.59
CA ALA A 135 -14.64 -5.13 7.50
C ALA A 135 -15.92 -4.32 7.71
N VAL A 136 -16.45 -3.76 6.63
CA VAL A 136 -17.73 -3.05 6.58
C VAL A 136 -18.78 -3.99 6.01
N HIS A 137 -19.93 -4.10 6.68
CA HIS A 137 -21.05 -4.88 6.17
C HIS A 137 -21.75 -4.19 5.00
N MET A 138 -21.86 -4.88 3.86
CA MET A 138 -22.52 -4.36 2.66
C MET A 138 -24.01 -4.75 2.65
N ASN A 139 -24.84 -3.93 3.28
CA ASN A 139 -26.28 -4.15 3.39
C ASN A 139 -26.97 -4.15 2.00
N HIS A 140 -27.96 -5.03 1.80
CA HIS A 140 -28.78 -5.07 0.58
C HIS A 140 -29.49 -3.75 0.25
N SER A 141 -29.80 -2.93 1.26
CA SER A 141 -30.47 -1.64 1.09
C SER A 141 -29.51 -0.49 0.78
N ILE A 142 -28.19 -0.74 0.78
CA ILE A 142 -27.21 0.33 0.56
C ILE A 142 -27.28 0.83 -0.87
N ASN A 143 -27.27 2.16 -1.04
CA ASN A 143 -27.00 2.73 -2.34
C ASN A 143 -25.50 2.60 -2.61
N LEU A 144 -25.12 1.52 -3.32
CA LEU A 144 -23.73 1.27 -3.72
C LEU A 144 -23.09 2.48 -4.41
N PHE A 145 -23.90 3.24 -5.16
CA PHE A 145 -23.42 4.45 -5.80
C PHE A 145 -23.00 5.50 -4.79
N ASP A 146 -23.80 5.74 -3.75
CA ASP A 146 -23.49 6.74 -2.75
C ASP A 146 -22.28 6.34 -1.91
N GLU A 147 -22.25 5.07 -1.50
CA GLU A 147 -21.20 4.50 -0.64
C GLU A 147 -19.82 4.53 -1.31
N LEU A 148 -19.77 4.17 -2.59
CA LEU A 148 -18.52 4.03 -3.33
C LEU A 148 -18.19 5.32 -4.09
N PHE A 149 -19.18 5.97 -4.69
CA PHE A 149 -18.96 7.00 -5.69
C PHE A 149 -19.48 8.39 -5.34
N ASN A 150 -20.13 8.68 -4.20
CA ASN A 150 -20.48 10.07 -3.85
C ASN A 150 -19.56 10.73 -2.82
N GLN A 151 -18.66 9.98 -2.20
CA GLN A 151 -17.67 10.56 -1.30
C GLN A 151 -16.52 11.18 -2.11
N SER A 152 -16.17 12.43 -1.81
CA SER A 152 -15.00 13.15 -2.35
C SER A 152 -13.64 12.48 -2.06
N GLN A 153 -13.65 11.30 -1.45
CA GLN A 153 -12.52 10.44 -1.12
C GLN A 153 -12.30 9.34 -2.18
N TYR A 154 -12.23 9.69 -3.46
CA TYR A 154 -11.75 8.76 -4.50
C TYR A 154 -10.24 8.49 -4.39
N SER A 155 -9.67 8.54 -3.19
CA SER A 155 -8.29 8.15 -2.91
C SER A 155 -8.17 6.65 -3.14
N LYS A 156 -7.79 6.24 -4.36
CA LYS A 156 -7.24 4.92 -4.76
C LYS A 156 -7.48 3.78 -3.74
N LYS A 157 -8.75 3.45 -3.44
CA LYS A 157 -9.07 2.48 -2.39
C LYS A 157 -8.81 1.08 -2.92
N ILE A 158 -8.05 0.29 -2.17
CA ILE A 158 -7.94 -1.15 -2.41
C ILE A 158 -9.22 -1.75 -1.86
N VAL A 159 -10.06 -2.32 -2.73
CA VAL A 159 -11.36 -2.87 -2.33
C VAL A 159 -11.30 -4.39 -2.37
N VAL A 160 -11.61 -5.02 -1.24
CA VAL A 160 -11.70 -6.48 -1.13
C VAL A 160 -13.12 -6.85 -0.75
N LEU A 161 -13.77 -7.68 -1.56
CA LEU A 161 -15.10 -8.22 -1.24
C LEU A 161 -14.98 -9.68 -0.83
N TYR A 162 -15.79 -10.11 0.12
CA TYR A 162 -15.93 -11.52 0.46
C TYR A 162 -17.37 -11.88 0.82
N CYS A 163 -17.69 -13.16 0.79
CA CYS A 163 -18.85 -13.69 1.50
C CYS A 163 -18.45 -14.97 2.25
N GLU A 164 -19.37 -15.89 2.53
CA GLU A 164 -19.00 -17.12 3.26
C GLU A 164 -17.96 -17.96 2.51
N PHE A 165 -18.17 -18.17 1.20
CA PHE A 165 -17.27 -18.92 0.32
C PHE A 165 -16.78 -18.11 -0.89
N SER A 166 -17.20 -16.86 -1.01
CA SER A 166 -16.90 -15.96 -2.14
C SER A 166 -17.31 -16.44 -3.56
N ILE A 167 -18.25 -17.38 -3.67
CA ILE A 167 -18.68 -17.95 -4.96
C ILE A 167 -19.82 -17.14 -5.60
N LYS A 168 -20.78 -16.66 -4.81
CA LYS A 168 -22.04 -16.08 -5.33
C LYS A 168 -22.28 -14.65 -4.89
N ARG A 169 -22.43 -14.42 -3.59
CA ARG A 169 -22.87 -13.12 -3.04
C ARG A 169 -21.86 -11.99 -3.30
N SER A 170 -20.57 -12.21 -3.02
CA SER A 170 -19.51 -11.24 -3.32
C SER A 170 -19.29 -11.08 -4.83
N LEU A 171 -19.44 -12.15 -5.61
CA LEU A 171 -19.32 -12.12 -7.06
C LEU A 171 -20.43 -11.28 -7.72
N GLU A 172 -21.69 -11.44 -7.27
CA GLU A 172 -22.79 -10.57 -7.68
C GLU A 172 -22.45 -9.09 -7.41
N LYS A 173 -21.89 -8.79 -6.23
CA LYS A 173 -21.47 -7.43 -5.87
C LYS A 173 -20.29 -6.92 -6.69
N TYR A 174 -19.31 -7.75 -7.00
CA TYR A 174 -18.19 -7.39 -7.87
C TYR A 174 -18.69 -6.88 -9.22
N PHE A 175 -19.60 -7.62 -9.86
CA PHE A 175 -20.17 -7.21 -11.15
C PHE A 175 -21.06 -5.97 -11.04
N GLU A 176 -21.85 -5.83 -9.97
CA GLU A 176 -22.62 -4.60 -9.72
C GLU A 176 -21.69 -3.38 -9.64
N ILE A 177 -20.60 -3.46 -8.89
CA ILE A 177 -19.63 -2.37 -8.74
C ILE A 177 -18.93 -2.07 -10.07
N ARG A 178 -18.41 -3.10 -10.78
CA ARG A 178 -17.78 -2.92 -12.10
C ARG A 178 -18.72 -2.25 -13.10
N LYS A 179 -20.00 -2.62 -13.09
CA LYS A 179 -21.00 -2.03 -13.97
C LYS A 179 -21.22 -0.54 -13.65
N LEU A 180 -21.34 -0.19 -12.37
CA LEU A 180 -21.47 1.21 -11.96
C LEU A 180 -20.23 2.02 -12.33
N ASP A 181 -19.04 1.47 -12.06
CA ASP A 181 -17.75 2.11 -12.37
C ASP A 181 -17.58 2.38 -13.88
N ARG A 182 -17.99 1.43 -14.73
CA ARG A 182 -17.97 1.58 -16.19
C ARG A 182 -19.01 2.55 -16.71
N ASN A 183 -20.15 2.70 -16.04
CA ASN A 183 -21.19 3.64 -16.48
C ASN A 183 -20.78 5.10 -16.26
N ILE A 184 -19.92 5.38 -15.28
CA ILE A 184 -19.46 6.74 -14.97
C ILE A 184 -18.14 7.12 -15.65
N ASN A 185 -17.33 6.14 -16.03
CA ASN A 185 -16.01 6.37 -16.61
C ASN A 185 -15.98 6.15 -18.12
N GLN A 186 -15.21 6.99 -18.83
CA GLN A 186 -14.91 6.76 -20.24
C GLN A 186 -13.91 5.60 -20.37
N TYR A 187 -14.26 4.61 -21.20
CA TYR A 187 -13.38 3.47 -21.47
C TYR A 187 -11.99 3.94 -21.97
N PRO A 188 -10.87 3.34 -21.49
CA PRO A 188 -10.76 2.16 -20.62
C PRO A 188 -10.68 2.46 -19.11
N LYS A 189 -10.88 3.70 -18.68
CA LYS A 189 -10.69 4.14 -17.29
C LYS A 189 -11.63 3.41 -16.31
N LEU A 190 -11.13 3.18 -15.10
CA LEU A 190 -11.87 2.72 -13.91
C LEU A 190 -11.49 3.60 -12.73
N THR A 191 -12.43 3.79 -11.80
CA THR A 191 -12.15 4.39 -10.49
C THR A 191 -11.49 3.39 -9.56
N TYR A 192 -11.90 2.11 -9.62
CA TYR A 192 -11.37 1.06 -8.77
C TYR A 192 -10.54 0.05 -9.56
N ASN A 193 -9.28 0.34 -9.89
CA ASN A 193 -8.44 -0.68 -10.53
C ASN A 193 -8.21 -1.88 -9.60
N ASN A 194 -8.03 -1.60 -8.31
CA ASN A 194 -7.73 -2.55 -7.24
C ASN A 194 -9.00 -3.10 -6.57
N LEU A 195 -9.84 -3.83 -7.32
CA LEU A 195 -10.99 -4.54 -6.75
C LEU A 195 -10.76 -6.05 -6.81
N TYR A 196 -10.84 -6.68 -5.64
CA TYR A 196 -10.52 -8.09 -5.46
C TYR A 196 -11.66 -8.85 -4.79
N LEU A 197 -11.73 -10.15 -5.07
CA LEU A 197 -12.47 -11.12 -4.27
C LEU A 197 -11.51 -11.91 -3.36
N LEU A 198 -11.87 -12.09 -2.10
CA LEU A 198 -11.14 -13.00 -1.20
C LEU A 198 -11.46 -14.45 -1.58
N CYS A 199 -10.45 -15.23 -1.97
CA CYS A 199 -10.57 -16.66 -2.26
C CYS A 199 -11.16 -17.41 -1.07
N ASP A 200 -12.06 -18.36 -1.34
CA ASP A 200 -12.67 -19.27 -0.37
C ASP A 200 -13.45 -18.60 0.79
N GLY A 201 -13.58 -17.28 0.73
CA GLY A 201 -14.41 -16.46 1.62
C GLY A 201 -14.01 -16.48 3.09
N TYR A 202 -14.93 -16.01 3.92
CA TYR A 202 -14.76 -15.92 5.36
C TYR A 202 -14.56 -17.29 6.02
N SER A 203 -15.18 -18.35 5.47
CA SER A 203 -15.05 -19.70 6.02
C SER A 203 -13.58 -20.14 6.08
N LYS A 204 -12.85 -20.00 4.95
CA LYS A 204 -11.43 -20.37 4.90
C LYS A 204 -10.54 -19.37 5.63
N PHE A 205 -10.85 -18.08 5.53
CA PHE A 205 -10.09 -17.04 6.23
C PHE A 205 -10.15 -17.24 7.75
N TYR A 206 -11.32 -17.49 8.32
CA TYR A 206 -11.50 -17.72 9.75
C TYR A 206 -10.75 -18.97 10.25
N GLN A 207 -10.73 -20.05 9.46
CA GLN A 207 -9.96 -21.26 9.81
C GLN A 207 -8.47 -20.99 9.99
N ASN A 208 -7.89 -20.13 9.13
CA ASN A 208 -6.46 -19.86 9.11
C ASN A 208 -6.07 -18.63 9.96
N PHE A 209 -6.97 -17.66 10.10
CA PHE A 209 -6.70 -16.32 10.64
C PHE A 209 -7.80 -15.86 11.62
N SER A 210 -8.35 -16.75 12.43
CA SER A 210 -9.40 -16.43 13.43
C SER A 210 -9.02 -15.29 14.38
N HIS A 211 -7.73 -15.15 14.70
CA HIS A 211 -7.20 -14.05 15.54
C HIS A 211 -7.32 -12.66 14.89
N LEU A 212 -7.57 -12.59 13.58
CA LEU A 212 -7.83 -11.35 12.84
C LEU A 212 -9.34 -11.15 12.56
N CYS A 213 -10.19 -11.90 13.25
CA CYS A 213 -11.64 -11.80 13.15
C CYS A 213 -12.23 -11.31 14.46
N ASN A 214 -13.30 -10.53 14.37
CA ASN A 214 -14.16 -10.20 15.49
C ASN A 214 -15.25 -11.26 15.59
N GLY A 215 -15.39 -11.92 16.74
CA GLY A 215 -16.44 -12.92 16.96
C GLY A 215 -16.12 -14.29 16.34
N PHE A 216 -17.16 -15.03 15.99
CA PHE A 216 -17.10 -16.43 15.55
C PHE A 216 -17.52 -16.61 14.09
N TYR A 217 -17.24 -17.78 13.53
CA TYR A 217 -17.81 -18.18 12.26
C TYR A 217 -19.25 -18.67 12.45
N ILE A 218 -20.21 -17.92 11.89
CA ILE A 218 -21.62 -18.32 11.77
C ILE A 218 -21.91 -18.62 10.29
N SER A 219 -22.43 -19.81 10.02
CA SER A 219 -22.81 -20.23 8.67
C SER A 219 -24.17 -19.64 8.28
N MET A 220 -24.38 -19.43 6.98
CA MET A 220 -25.67 -18.96 6.45
C MET A 220 -26.84 -19.89 6.82
N ASN A 221 -26.60 -21.20 6.93
CA ASN A 221 -27.65 -22.17 7.24
C ASN A 221 -27.62 -22.62 8.71
N ASP A 222 -27.08 -21.78 9.60
CA ASP A 222 -27.08 -22.08 11.03
C ASP A 222 -28.53 -22.18 11.55
N PRO A 223 -28.94 -23.31 12.15
CA PRO A 223 -30.31 -23.51 12.63
C PRO A 223 -30.78 -22.44 13.63
N ALA A 224 -29.87 -21.82 14.39
CA ALA A 224 -30.22 -20.76 15.32
C ALA A 224 -30.68 -19.46 14.64
N TYR A 225 -30.46 -19.33 13.32
CA TYR A 225 -30.71 -18.12 12.54
C TYR A 225 -31.69 -18.32 11.37
N GLU A 226 -32.44 -19.43 11.33
CA GLU A 226 -33.38 -19.76 10.25
C GLU A 226 -34.38 -18.61 9.99
N GLN A 227 -34.94 -18.04 11.07
CA GLN A 227 -35.88 -16.92 10.95
C GLN A 227 -35.23 -15.66 10.36
N GLN A 228 -34.00 -15.33 10.74
CA GLN A 228 -33.26 -14.19 10.19
C GLN A 228 -32.89 -14.42 8.72
N LEU A 229 -32.51 -15.64 8.35
CA LEU A 229 -32.23 -16.00 6.97
C LEU A 229 -33.46 -15.76 6.08
N ASP A 230 -34.63 -16.21 6.49
CA ASP A 230 -35.89 -16.01 5.75
C ASP A 230 -36.19 -14.52 5.54
N GLN A 231 -36.06 -13.72 6.61
CA GLN A 231 -36.28 -12.27 6.54
C GLN A 231 -35.30 -11.58 5.57
N GLU A 232 -34.02 -11.95 5.61
CA GLU A 232 -32.99 -11.43 4.72
C GLU A 232 -33.24 -11.79 3.25
N GLN A 233 -33.64 -13.04 2.99
CA GLN A 233 -34.00 -13.49 1.65
C GLN A 233 -35.20 -12.71 1.10
N GLN A 234 -36.25 -12.53 1.89
CA GLN A 234 -37.42 -11.73 1.50
C GLN A 234 -37.03 -10.27 1.22
N ARG A 235 -36.22 -9.66 2.09
CA ARG A 235 -35.74 -8.29 1.89
C ARG A 235 -34.98 -8.17 0.57
N ARG A 236 -34.09 -9.12 0.26
CA ARG A 236 -33.32 -9.14 -0.99
C ARG A 236 -34.22 -9.24 -2.22
N ILE A 237 -35.28 -10.05 -2.18
CA ILE A 237 -36.26 -10.17 -3.26
C ILE A 237 -36.96 -8.81 -3.48
N ILE A 238 -37.45 -8.18 -2.41
CA ILE A 238 -38.14 -6.89 -2.48
C ILE A 238 -37.23 -5.81 -3.07
N VAL A 239 -35.97 -5.73 -2.63
CA VAL A 239 -34.99 -4.76 -3.16
C VAL A 239 -34.75 -4.99 -4.65
N LYS A 240 -34.57 -6.25 -5.09
CA LYS A 240 -34.39 -6.58 -6.51
C LYS A 240 -35.60 -6.18 -7.35
N GLN A 241 -36.82 -6.46 -6.87
CA GLN A 241 -38.06 -6.06 -7.55
C GLN A 241 -38.19 -4.54 -7.67
N LYS A 242 -37.93 -3.78 -6.59
CA LYS A 242 -37.94 -2.31 -6.61
C LYS A 242 -36.92 -1.75 -7.60
N SER A 243 -35.71 -2.31 -7.64
CA SER A 243 -34.67 -1.94 -8.61
C SER A 243 -35.12 -2.18 -10.06
N ASN A 244 -35.71 -3.34 -10.34
CA ASN A 244 -36.18 -3.68 -11.69
C ASN A 244 -37.33 -2.77 -12.14
N TYR A 245 -38.27 -2.49 -11.25
CA TYR A 245 -39.37 -1.56 -11.51
C TYR A 245 -38.88 -0.13 -11.82
N ARG A 246 -37.89 0.38 -11.06
CA ARG A 246 -37.27 1.68 -11.36
C ARG A 246 -36.61 1.69 -12.74
N LYS A 247 -35.92 0.62 -13.12
CA LYS A 247 -35.29 0.49 -14.45
C LYS A 247 -36.33 0.48 -15.58
N SER A 248 -37.46 -0.22 -15.42
CA SER A 248 -38.50 -0.23 -16.45
C SER A 248 -39.13 1.14 -16.69
N LEU A 249 -39.25 1.96 -15.63
CA LEU A 249 -39.77 3.33 -15.76
C LEU A 249 -38.83 4.23 -16.58
N VAL A 250 -37.51 4.09 -16.41
CA VAL A 250 -36.52 4.92 -17.14
C VAL A 250 -36.44 4.56 -18.63
N VAL A 251 -36.75 3.31 -19.00
CA VAL A 251 -36.69 2.84 -20.40
C VAL A 251 -37.96 3.19 -21.19
N SER A 252 -39.03 3.59 -20.50
CA SER A 252 -40.34 3.88 -21.10
C SER A 252 -40.54 5.38 -21.43
N ILE A 253 -39.50 6.20 -21.28
CA ILE A 253 -39.45 7.64 -21.58
C ILE A 253 -38.45 7.85 -22.72
#